data_AF-A0A7S0XWL7-F1
#
_entry.id   AF-A0A7S0XWL7-F1
#
_cell.length_a   1.000
_cell.length_b   1.000
_cell.length_c   1.000
_cell.angle_alpha   90.00
_cell.angle_beta   90.00
_cell.angle_gamma   90.00
#
_symmetry.space_group_name_H-M   'P 1'
#
loop_
_entity.id
_entity.type
_entity.pdbx_description
1 polymer ?
#
loop_
_entity_poly.entity_id
_entity_poly.type
_entity_poly.pdbx_seq_one_letter_code
_entity_poly.pdbx_strand_id
1 'polypeptide(L)'
;VKYYIEKGIIPPCERLLNLLGADPSRWWMDMKRDYRGKPSMHKLAERVLSERAYRRKTVDQYFHSHHCVVCDTESLTGVCEKCMQRPQETVATLMNAQRRGEAEMQRMRHLCQECTGCKEGVKACASIDCPVFYERRDAEEHCKGAAQIR
;
A
#
# COMPACT_ATOMS: atom_id res chain seq x y z
N VAL A 1 5.16 0.63 12.87
CA VAL A 1 4.35 1.86 13.00
C VAL A 1 4.18 2.28 14.45
N LYS A 2 3.51 1.49 15.31
CA LYS A 2 3.29 1.79 16.75
C LYS A 2 4.53 2.35 17.47
N TYR A 3 5.67 1.65 17.37
CA TYR A 3 6.92 2.06 18.00
C TYR A 3 7.39 3.48 17.60
N TYR A 4 7.42 3.79 16.30
CA TYR A 4 7.87 5.10 15.82
C TYR A 4 6.94 6.23 16.25
N ILE A 5 5.64 5.96 16.32
CA ILE A 5 4.67 6.94 16.81
C ILE A 5 4.86 7.15 18.31
N GLU A 6 4.81 6.09 19.11
CA GLU A 6 4.86 6.17 20.58
C GLU A 6 6.20 6.65 21.13
N LYS A 7 7.30 6.29 20.47
CA LYS A 7 8.65 6.60 20.96
C LYS A 7 9.32 7.74 20.20
N GLY A 8 8.96 7.97 18.94
CA GLY A 8 9.57 8.99 18.09
C GLY A 8 8.75 10.28 18.01
N ILE A 9 7.47 10.16 17.66
CA ILE A 9 6.63 11.32 17.30
C ILE A 9 5.90 11.91 18.51
N ILE A 10 5.30 11.07 19.36
CA ILE A 10 4.51 11.55 20.50
C ILE A 10 5.34 12.38 21.49
N PRO A 11 6.54 11.95 21.94
CA PRO A 11 7.29 12.71 22.94
C PRO A 11 7.66 14.16 22.54
N PRO A 12 8.11 14.47 21.30
CA PRO A 12 8.31 15.86 20.89
C PRO A 12 7.00 16.63 20.74
N CYS A 13 5.92 15.99 20.27
CA CYS A 13 4.61 16.63 20.18
C CYS A 13 4.07 17.02 21.56
N GLU A 14 4.17 16.16 22.57
CA GLU A 14 3.73 16.44 23.94
C GLU A 14 4.46 17.65 24.55
N ARG A 15 5.77 17.79 24.30
CA ARG A 15 6.54 18.95 24.80
C ARG A 15 5.99 20.29 24.32
N LEU A 16 5.41 20.34 23.12
CA LEU A 16 4.88 21.57 22.52
C LEU A 16 3.38 21.72 22.75
N LEU A 17 2.61 20.67 22.52
CA LEU A 17 1.14 20.73 22.46
C LEU A 17 0.49 20.67 23.84
N ASN A 18 1.14 20.06 24.84
CA ASN A 18 0.61 20.06 26.21
C ASN A 18 0.55 21.49 26.78
N LEU A 19 1.46 22.39 26.35
CA LEU A 19 1.43 23.81 26.71
C LEU A 19 0.16 24.53 26.21
N LEU A 20 -0.45 24.01 25.15
CA LEU A 20 -1.68 24.52 24.56
C LEU A 20 -2.92 23.76 25.05
N GLY A 21 -2.77 22.85 26.02
CA GLY A 21 -3.86 22.01 26.53
C GLY A 21 -4.29 20.88 25.60
N ALA A 22 -3.49 20.56 24.58
CA ALA A 22 -3.71 19.44 23.68
C ALA A 22 -2.91 18.20 24.12
N ASP A 23 -3.50 17.01 24.00
CA ASP A 23 -2.89 15.72 24.40
C ASP A 23 -2.74 14.78 23.18
N PRO A 24 -1.54 14.74 22.58
CA PRO A 24 -1.26 13.87 21.43
C PRO A 24 -1.35 12.37 21.74
N SER A 25 -1.07 11.96 22.99
CA SER A 25 -1.17 10.56 23.41
C SER A 25 -2.61 10.09 23.39
N ARG A 26 -3.53 10.92 23.90
CA ARG A 26 -4.97 10.65 23.83
C ARG A 26 -5.46 10.59 22.38
N TRP A 27 -5.02 11.52 21.52
CA TRP A 27 -5.36 11.46 20.09
C TRP A 27 -4.92 10.16 19.44
N TRP A 28 -3.70 9.69 19.73
CA TRP A 28 -3.21 8.41 19.20
C TRP A 28 -4.02 7.19 19.70
N MET A 29 -4.54 7.25 20.93
CA MET A 29 -5.41 6.21 21.48
C MET A 29 -6.80 6.21 20.83
N ASP A 30 -7.35 7.40 20.59
CA ASP A 30 -8.71 7.59 20.05
C ASP A 30 -8.76 7.39 18.52
N MET A 31 -7.63 7.52 17.82
CA MET A 31 -7.56 7.23 16.38
C MET A 31 -7.95 5.78 16.08
N LYS A 32 -8.85 5.60 15.11
CA LYS A 32 -9.18 4.27 14.56
C LYS A 32 -7.90 3.64 14.03
N ARG A 33 -7.44 2.59 14.72
CA ARG A 33 -6.33 1.77 14.26
C ARG A 33 -6.86 0.86 13.19
N ASP A 34 -6.88 1.36 11.97
CA ASP A 34 -6.98 0.47 10.82
C ASP A 34 -5.69 -0.35 10.85
N TYR A 35 -5.73 -1.53 11.48
CA TYR A 35 -4.71 -2.57 11.34
C TYR A 35 -4.84 -3.11 9.92
N ARG A 36 -4.56 -2.24 8.95
CA ARG A 36 -4.46 -2.54 7.55
C ARG A 36 -3.28 -3.49 7.44
N GLY A 37 -3.53 -4.78 7.28
CA GLY A 37 -2.64 -5.52 6.41
C GLY A 37 -2.71 -4.75 5.09
N LYS A 38 -1.60 -4.13 4.65
CA LYS A 38 -1.55 -3.53 3.31
C LYS A 38 -2.25 -4.55 2.40
N PRO A 39 -3.34 -4.19 1.67
CA PRO A 39 -3.97 -5.11 0.76
C PRO A 39 -2.90 -5.43 -0.29
N SER A 40 -2.16 -6.49 -0.01
CA SER A 40 -1.09 -6.91 -0.88
C SER A 40 -1.84 -7.48 -2.06
N MET A 41 -1.90 -6.71 -3.14
CA MET A 41 -2.49 -7.17 -4.39
C MET A 41 -1.82 -8.48 -4.84
N HIS A 42 -0.58 -8.73 -4.40
CA HIS A 42 0.10 -10.02 -4.50
C HIS A 42 -0.70 -11.18 -3.89
N LYS A 43 -1.34 -11.00 -2.71
CA LYS A 43 -2.18 -12.04 -2.09
C LYS A 43 -3.48 -12.29 -2.86
N LEU A 44 -3.98 -11.30 -3.61
CA LEU A 44 -5.15 -11.48 -4.49
C LEU A 44 -4.76 -12.15 -5.81
N ALA A 45 -3.60 -11.82 -6.39
CA ALA A 45 -3.05 -12.49 -7.57
C ALA A 45 -2.67 -13.95 -7.30
N GLU A 46 -2.13 -14.24 -6.11
CA GLU A 46 -1.85 -15.61 -5.65
C GLU A 46 -3.14 -16.46 -5.61
N ARG A 47 -4.30 -15.84 -5.36
CA ARG A 47 -5.62 -16.50 -5.40
C ARG A 47 -5.98 -17.05 -6.79
N VAL A 48 -5.51 -16.42 -7.87
CA VAL A 48 -5.81 -16.81 -9.26
C VAL A 48 -4.82 -17.85 -9.78
N LEU A 49 -3.57 -17.83 -9.28
CA LEU A 49 -2.48 -18.63 -9.81
C LEU A 49 -2.13 -19.86 -8.94
N SER A 50 -2.60 -19.95 -7.69
CA SER A 50 -2.19 -21.01 -6.74
C SER A 50 -3.06 -22.27 -6.76
N GLU A 51 -3.61 -22.68 -7.90
CA GLU A 51 -4.05 -24.08 -8.09
C GLU A 51 -2.85 -25.05 -8.22
N ARG A 52 -1.63 -24.52 -8.38
CA ARG A 52 -0.41 -25.34 -8.34
C ARG A 52 0.20 -25.35 -6.94
N ALA A 53 0.15 -26.53 -6.34
CA ALA A 53 0.59 -26.88 -4.99
C ALA A 53 2.04 -26.48 -4.64
N TYR A 54 2.27 -25.20 -4.30
CA TYR A 54 3.49 -24.77 -3.61
C TYR A 54 3.20 -24.74 -2.11
N ARG A 55 3.89 -25.58 -1.33
CA ARG A 55 3.77 -25.61 0.13
C ARG A 55 4.04 -24.22 0.69
N ARG A 56 3.02 -23.61 1.29
CA ARG A 56 3.13 -22.34 2.00
C ARG A 56 4.14 -22.49 3.15
N LYS A 57 5.18 -21.65 3.16
CA LYS A 57 6.34 -21.70 4.06
C LYS A 57 6.17 -20.87 5.34
N THR A 58 5.31 -19.86 5.33
CA THR A 58 5.10 -18.97 6.48
C THR A 58 3.61 -18.83 6.81
N VAL A 59 3.29 -18.62 8.09
CA VAL A 59 1.90 -18.50 8.56
C VAL A 59 1.16 -17.37 7.84
N ASP A 60 1.85 -16.28 7.49
CA ASP A 60 1.30 -15.14 6.73
C ASP A 60 0.69 -15.53 5.37
N GLN A 61 1.17 -16.60 4.75
CA GLN A 61 0.67 -17.10 3.45
C GLN A 61 -0.67 -17.82 3.57
N TYR A 62 -1.09 -18.17 4.79
CA TYR A 62 -2.42 -18.72 5.05
C TYR A 62 -3.46 -17.61 5.33
N PHE A 63 -3.02 -16.38 5.61
CA PHE A 63 -3.89 -15.24 5.86
C PHE A 63 -4.21 -14.49 4.56
N HIS A 64 -5.50 -14.36 4.27
CA HIS A 64 -6.02 -13.65 3.10
C HIS A 64 -6.55 -12.28 3.54
N SER A 65 -6.58 -11.32 2.61
CA SER A 65 -7.25 -10.04 2.87
C SER A 65 -8.76 -10.29 2.92
N HIS A 66 -9.37 -10.04 4.07
CA HIS A 66 -10.81 -10.13 4.29
C HIS A 66 -11.51 -8.80 3.97
N HIS A 67 -11.01 -7.98 3.05
CA HIS A 67 -11.56 -6.63 2.80
C HIS A 67 -11.82 -6.38 1.32
N CYS A 68 -12.84 -5.57 1.03
CA CYS A 68 -13.19 -5.15 -0.31
C CYS A 68 -12.18 -4.14 -0.86
N VAL A 69 -11.63 -4.40 -2.04
CA VAL A 69 -10.65 -3.51 -2.69
C VAL A 69 -11.20 -2.14 -3.12
N VAL A 70 -12.52 -1.92 -3.02
CA VAL A 70 -13.20 -0.68 -3.41
C VAL A 70 -13.56 0.17 -2.20
N CYS A 71 -14.25 -0.41 -1.21
CA CYS A 71 -14.82 0.31 -0.08
C CYS A 71 -14.28 -0.14 1.28
N ASP A 72 -13.35 -1.10 1.30
CA ASP A 72 -12.66 -1.57 2.50
C ASP A 72 -13.55 -2.22 3.58
N THR A 73 -14.80 -2.58 3.25
CA THR A 73 -15.64 -3.39 4.14
C THR A 73 -15.22 -4.86 4.09
N GLU A 74 -15.51 -5.62 5.14
CA GLU A 74 -15.20 -7.05 5.17
C GLU A 74 -15.77 -7.79 3.94
N SER A 75 -14.93 -8.56 3.27
CA SER A 75 -15.26 -9.33 2.07
C SER A 75 -14.32 -10.51 1.91
N LEU A 76 -14.88 -11.71 1.73
CA LEU A 76 -14.14 -12.92 1.40
C LEU A 76 -13.80 -13.02 -0.10
N THR A 77 -14.50 -12.29 -0.95
CA THR A 77 -14.46 -12.37 -2.43
C THR A 77 -13.62 -11.26 -3.06
N GLY A 78 -12.98 -10.40 -2.27
CA GLY A 78 -12.19 -9.26 -2.73
C GLY A 78 -13.02 -8.04 -3.15
N VAL A 79 -14.28 -8.24 -3.58
CA VAL A 79 -15.27 -7.18 -3.77
C VAL A 79 -16.52 -7.55 -2.98
N CYS A 80 -17.03 -6.66 -2.13
CA CYS A 80 -18.23 -6.94 -1.34
C CYS A 80 -19.51 -6.87 -2.20
N GLU A 81 -20.60 -7.48 -1.71
CA GLU A 81 -21.88 -7.53 -2.43
C GLU A 81 -22.40 -6.14 -2.81
N LYS A 82 -22.23 -5.13 -1.95
CA LYS A 82 -22.65 -3.74 -2.22
C LYS A 82 -21.93 -3.16 -3.45
N CYS A 83 -20.64 -3.44 -3.60
CA CYS A 83 -19.86 -3.00 -4.75
C CYS A 83 -20.16 -3.83 -6.00
N MET A 84 -20.48 -5.12 -5.84
CA MET A 84 -20.92 -5.98 -6.95
C MET A 84 -22.27 -5.53 -7.52
N GLN A 85 -23.18 -5.00 -6.69
CA GLN A 85 -24.47 -4.46 -7.13
C GLN A 85 -24.33 -3.16 -7.95
N ARG A 86 -23.16 -2.51 -7.93
CA ARG A 86 -22.87 -1.28 -8.68
C ARG A 86 -21.64 -1.47 -9.58
N PRO A 87 -21.73 -2.33 -10.62
CA PRO A 87 -20.56 -2.73 -11.39
C PRO A 87 -19.91 -1.57 -12.14
N GLN A 88 -20.71 -0.63 -12.68
CA GLN A 88 -20.16 0.52 -13.43
C GLN A 88 -19.32 1.44 -12.53
N GLU A 89 -19.83 1.81 -11.35
CA GLU A 89 -19.11 2.63 -10.37
C GLU A 89 -17.85 1.92 -9.87
N THR A 90 -17.97 0.63 -9.56
CA THR A 90 -16.85 -0.20 -9.10
C THR A 90 -15.73 -0.28 -10.13
N VAL A 91 -16.06 -0.60 -11.39
CA VAL A 91 -15.09 -0.69 -12.48
C VAL A 91 -14.43 0.67 -12.72
N ALA A 92 -15.21 1.76 -12.77
CA ALA A 92 -14.66 3.10 -12.95
C ALA A 92 -13.68 3.46 -11.82
N THR A 93 -14.03 3.14 -10.57
CA THR A 93 -13.17 3.38 -9.40
C THR A 93 -11.86 2.59 -9.50
N LEU A 94 -11.93 1.30 -9.82
CA LEU A 94 -10.75 0.45 -9.98
C LEU A 94 -9.86 0.89 -11.15
N MET A 95 -10.45 1.25 -12.30
CA MET A 95 -9.71 1.77 -13.45
C MET A 95 -9.01 3.10 -13.12
N ASN A 96 -9.67 3.99 -12.40
CA ASN A 96 -9.07 5.26 -11.97
C ASN A 96 -7.92 5.04 -10.98
N ALA A 97 -8.09 4.10 -10.05
CA ALA A 97 -7.01 3.71 -9.13
C ALA A 97 -5.82 3.11 -9.88
N GLN A 98 -6.05 2.23 -10.86
CA GLN A 98 -5.01 1.67 -11.72
C GLN A 98 -4.27 2.76 -12.50
N ARG A 99 -4.99 3.65 -13.20
CA ARG A 99 -4.39 4.74 -13.97
C ARG A 99 -3.52 5.65 -13.10
N ARG A 100 -3.98 5.98 -11.89
CA ARG A 100 -3.20 6.75 -10.92
C ARG A 100 -1.91 6.03 -10.53
N GLY A 101 -1.97 4.73 -10.25
CA GLY A 101 -0.79 3.93 -9.92
C GLY A 101 0.21 3.86 -11.08
N GLU A 102 -0.27 3.64 -12.30
CA GLU A 102 0.56 3.62 -13.51
C GLU A 102 1.24 4.97 -13.76
N ALA A 103 0.49 6.08 -13.62
CA ALA A 103 1.02 7.43 -13.78
C ALA A 103 2.10 7.75 -12.73
N GLU A 104 1.89 7.33 -11.48
CA GLU A 104 2.87 7.52 -10.40
C GLU A 104 4.15 6.72 -10.64
N MET A 105 4.04 5.45 -11.05
CA MET A 105 5.20 4.65 -11.44
C MET A 105 5.96 5.28 -12.62
N GLN A 106 5.26 5.78 -13.62
CA GLN A 106 5.89 6.46 -14.76
C GLN A 106 6.63 7.73 -14.32
N ARG A 107 6.01 8.54 -13.45
CA ARG A 107 6.62 9.74 -12.87
C ARG A 107 7.92 9.41 -12.12
N MET A 108 7.89 8.42 -11.22
CA MET A 108 9.07 8.01 -10.45
C MET A 108 10.19 7.48 -11.35
N ARG A 109 9.84 6.72 -12.39
CA ARG A 109 10.82 6.26 -13.38
C ARG A 109 11.43 7.40 -14.18
N HIS A 110 10.64 8.39 -14.56
CA HIS A 110 11.13 9.56 -15.29
C HIS A 110 12.15 10.34 -14.46
N LEU A 111 11.83 10.65 -13.21
CA LEU A 111 12.75 11.32 -12.27
C LEU A 111 14.07 10.55 -12.12
N CYS A 112 14.00 9.24 -11.97
CA CYS A 112 15.22 8.43 -11.90
C CYS A 112 15.99 8.42 -13.22
N GLN A 113 15.33 8.40 -14.38
CA GLN A 113 16.00 8.45 -15.69
C GLN A 113 16.74 9.77 -15.90
N GLU A 114 16.14 10.89 -15.49
CA GLU A 114 16.79 12.20 -15.52
C GLU A 114 18.02 12.24 -14.60
N CYS A 115 17.91 11.64 -13.41
CA CYS A 115 19.02 11.58 -12.45
C CYS A 115 20.17 10.66 -12.90
N THR A 116 19.86 9.47 -13.43
CA THR A 116 20.89 8.49 -13.84
C THR A 116 21.40 8.68 -15.26
N GLY A 117 20.74 9.51 -16.07
CA GLY A 117 21.09 9.77 -17.47
C GLY A 117 20.80 8.61 -18.44
N CYS A 118 20.34 7.45 -17.95
CA CYS A 118 19.97 6.30 -18.77
C CYS A 118 18.90 5.43 -18.08
N LYS A 119 18.18 4.63 -18.88
CA LYS A 119 17.10 3.75 -18.39
C LYS A 119 17.63 2.56 -17.60
N GLU A 120 18.77 2.03 -17.99
CA GLU A 120 19.45 0.89 -17.36
C GLU A 120 19.95 1.25 -15.95
N GLY A 121 20.42 2.50 -15.79
CA GLY A 121 20.90 3.04 -14.51
C GLY A 121 19.83 3.09 -13.43
N VAL A 122 18.56 3.29 -13.79
CA VAL A 122 17.43 3.32 -12.83
C VAL A 122 17.28 1.99 -12.09
N LYS A 123 17.46 0.86 -12.80
CA LYS A 123 17.34 -0.48 -12.19
C LYS A 123 18.53 -0.79 -11.28
N ALA A 124 19.72 -0.29 -11.63
CA ALA A 124 20.94 -0.50 -10.85
C ALA A 124 21.07 0.45 -9.65
N CYS A 125 20.32 1.55 -9.62
CA CYS A 125 20.37 2.53 -8.55
C CYS A 125 19.95 1.92 -7.19
N ALA A 126 20.89 1.97 -6.23
CA ALA A 126 20.75 1.43 -4.88
C ALA A 126 21.09 2.48 -3.78
N SER A 127 21.00 3.77 -4.11
CA SER A 127 21.26 4.86 -3.15
C SER A 127 20.14 4.90 -2.10
N ILE A 128 20.47 4.51 -0.86
CA ILE A 128 19.53 4.48 0.27
C ILE A 128 19.23 5.90 0.76
N ASP A 129 20.18 6.82 0.59
CA ASP A 129 20.02 8.24 0.94
C ASP A 129 19.17 9.02 -0.07
N CYS A 130 18.83 8.41 -1.21
CA CYS A 130 17.95 9.03 -2.19
C CYS A 130 16.49 9.00 -1.68
N PRO A 131 15.82 10.17 -1.55
CA PRO A 131 14.45 10.22 -1.04
C PRO A 131 13.43 9.48 -1.94
N VAL A 132 13.74 9.36 -3.24
CA VAL A 132 12.88 8.70 -4.24
C VAL A 132 13.04 7.17 -4.24
N PHE A 133 14.11 6.63 -3.64
CA PHE A 133 14.46 5.22 -3.79
C PHE A 133 13.35 4.27 -3.32
N TYR A 134 12.85 4.46 -2.10
CA TYR A 134 11.80 3.61 -1.53
C TYR A 134 10.44 3.88 -2.17
N GLU A 135 10.12 5.13 -2.51
CA GLU A 135 8.87 5.49 -3.20
C GLU A 135 8.78 4.81 -4.58
N ARG A 136 9.87 4.82 -5.35
CA ARG A 136 9.95 4.11 -6.64
C ARG A 136 9.71 2.61 -6.46
N ARG A 137 10.38 2.00 -5.47
CA ARG A 137 10.26 0.56 -5.22
C ARG A 137 8.85 0.17 -4.83
N ASP A 138 8.22 0.94 -3.94
CA ASP A 138 6.83 0.75 -3.57
C ASP A 138 5.92 0.87 -4.80
N ALA A 139 6.07 1.91 -5.63
CA ALA A 139 5.26 2.07 -6.85
C ALA A 139 5.43 0.91 -7.84
N GLU A 140 6.65 0.39 -8.03
CA GLU A 140 6.92 -0.78 -8.87
C GLU A 140 6.26 -2.06 -8.33
N GLU A 141 6.27 -2.27 -7.02
CA GLU A 141 5.65 -3.44 -6.38
C GLU A 141 4.11 -3.38 -6.47
N HIS A 142 3.51 -2.21 -6.24
CA HIS A 142 2.06 -2.02 -6.40
C HIS A 142 1.61 -2.29 -7.86
N CYS A 143 2.35 -1.80 -8.85
CA CYS A 143 2.01 -2.03 -10.26
C CYS A 143 2.18 -3.49 -10.69
N LYS A 144 3.18 -4.21 -10.16
CA LYS A 144 3.34 -5.65 -10.41
C LYS A 144 2.14 -6.45 -9.89
N GLY A 145 1.66 -6.14 -8.68
CA GLY A 145 0.47 -6.77 -8.11
C GLY A 145 -0.81 -6.49 -8.91
N ALA A 146 -0.94 -5.29 -9.47
CA ALA A 146 -2.07 -4.94 -10.33
C ALA A 146 -2.03 -5.63 -11.70
N ALA A 147 -0.84 -5.80 -12.30
CA ALA A 147 -0.69 -6.45 -13.60
C ALA A 147 -1.03 -7.95 -13.60
N GLN A 148 -0.92 -8.62 -12.45
CA GLN A 148 -1.20 -10.06 -12.31
C GLN A 148 -2.70 -10.41 -12.21
N ILE A 149 -3.59 -9.41 -12.18
CA ILE A 149 -5.05 -9.59 -12.11
C ILE A 149 -5.71 -9.49 -13.51
N ARG A 150 -4.93 -9.13 -14.55
CA ARG A 150 -5.35 -9.21 -15.96
C ARG A 150 -5.25 -10.63 -16.48
#